data_AF-A0AAV5ZM62-F1
#
_entry.id   AF-A0AAV5ZM62-F1
#
_cell.length_a   1.000
_cell.length_b   1.000
_cell.length_c   1.000
_cell.angle_alpha   90.00
_cell.angle_beta   90.00
_cell.angle_gamma   90.00
#
_symmetry.space_group_name_H-M   'P 1'
#
loop_
_entity.id
_entity.type
_entity.pdbx_description
1 polymer ?
#
loop_
_entity_poly.entity_id
_entity_poly.type
_entity_poly.pdbx_seq_one_letter_code
_entity_poly.pdbx_strand_id
1 'polypeptide(L)' 'MVRIYDVGDNRLCGTLSDRQFDALVEALEEEELEDGDCSIDRGTLETLEEQGLDADVLDVLRLALGDRVEALIRCERG' A
#
# COMPACT_ATOMS: atom_id res chain seq x y z
N MET A 1 8.35 -11.50 -2.32
CA MET A 1 7.78 -10.46 -3.21
C MET A 1 6.28 -10.43 -3.01
N VAL A 2 5.71 -9.24 -2.81
CA VAL A 2 4.30 -9.04 -2.47
C VAL A 2 3.62 -8.22 -3.56
N ARG A 3 2.50 -8.68 -4.09
CA ARG A 3 1.69 -7.96 -5.08
C ARG A 3 0.67 -7.11 -4.38
N ILE A 4 0.53 -5.86 -4.82
CA ILE A 4 -0.47 -4.92 -4.30
C ILE A 4 -1.55 -4.73 -5.35
N TYR A 5 -2.78 -5.01 -4.96
CA TYR A 5 -3.97 -4.84 -5.78
C TYR A 5 -4.86 -3.75 -5.20
N ASP A 6 -5.52 -3.01 -6.07
CA ASP A 6 -6.69 -2.22 -5.69
C ASP A 6 -7.92 -3.14 -5.68
N VAL A 7 -8.64 -3.20 -4.56
CA VAL A 7 -9.82 -4.05 -4.40
C VAL A 7 -11.01 -3.52 -5.20
N GLY A 8 -11.09 -2.22 -5.45
CA GLY A 8 -12.22 -1.59 -6.15
C GLY A 8 -12.39 -2.12 -7.58
N ASP A 9 -11.28 -2.31 -8.30
CA ASP A 9 -11.25 -2.82 -9.67
C ASP A 9 -10.45 -4.11 -9.86
N ASN A 10 -9.96 -4.71 -8.76
CA ASN A 10 -9.11 -5.91 -8.75
C ASN A 10 -7.89 -5.77 -9.68
N ARG A 11 -7.31 -4.57 -9.72
CA ARG A 11 -6.21 -4.19 -10.59
C ARG A 11 -4.89 -4.30 -9.84
N LEU A 12 -3.89 -4.90 -10.47
CA LEU A 12 -2.53 -4.91 -9.96
C LEU A 12 -1.94 -3.49 -10.06
N CYS A 13 -1.62 -2.90 -8.92
CA CYS A 13 -0.99 -1.58 -8.83
C CYS A 13 0.54 -1.69 -8.86
N GLY A 14 1.09 -2.78 -8.31
CA GLY A 14 2.54 -2.97 -8.30
C GLY A 14 2.98 -4.20 -7.55
N THR A 15 4.30 -4.34 -7.40
CA THR A 15 4.91 -5.42 -6.64
C THR A 15 6.00 -4.83 -5.76
N LEU A 16 5.97 -5.19 -4.48
CA LEU A 16 6.95 -4.79 -3.49
C LEU A 16 7.92 -5.94 -3.21
N SER A 17 9.17 -5.60 -2.93
CA SER A 17 10.09 -6.54 -2.28
C SER A 17 9.62 -6.82 -0.86
N ASP A 18 10.09 -7.93 -0.26
CA ASP A 18 9.70 -8.27 1.12
C ASP A 18 10.13 -7.18 2.10
N ARG A 19 11.31 -6.56 1.92
CA ARG A 19 11.75 -5.40 2.71
C ARG A 19 10.85 -4.18 2.59
N GLN A 20 10.40 -3.86 1.38
CA GLN A 20 9.51 -2.73 1.15
C GLN A 20 8.13 -2.97 1.77
N PHE A 21 7.67 -4.22 1.72
CA PHE A 21 6.43 -4.62 2.36
C PHE A 21 6.55 -4.59 3.89
N ASP A 22 7.62 -5.10 4.48
CA ASP A 22 7.86 -5.03 5.93
C ASP A 22 7.90 -3.56 6.41
N ALA A 23 8.54 -2.67 5.65
CA ALA A 23 8.55 -1.23 5.96
C ALA A 23 7.15 -0.60 5.86
N LEU A 24 6.33 -1.04 4.90
CA LEU A 24 4.94 -0.57 4.77
C LEU A 24 4.09 -1.02 5.98
N VAL A 25 4.22 -2.29 6.38
CA VAL A 25 3.53 -2.84 7.57
C VAL A 25 3.91 -2.06 8.82
N GLU A 26 5.22 -1.81 9.02
CA GLU A 26 5.71 -1.03 10.16
C GLU A 26 5.18 0.40 10.14
N ALA A 27 5.23 1.07 8.99
CA ALA A 27 4.82 2.48 8.86
C ALA A 27 3.30 2.71 8.98
N LEU A 28 2.49 1.69 8.63
CA LEU A 28 1.05 1.71 8.83
C LEU A 28 0.65 1.33 10.26
N GLU A 29 1.57 0.76 11.05
CA GLU A 29 1.27 0.14 12.35
C GLU A 29 0.16 -0.94 12.26
N GLU A 30 -0.01 -1.54 11.07
CA GLU A 30 -1.08 -2.46 10.73
C GLU A 30 -0.56 -3.91 10.72
N GLU A 31 -0.72 -4.60 11.86
CA GLU A 31 -0.27 -5.99 12.04
C GLU A 31 -0.99 -6.99 11.10
N GLU A 32 -2.14 -6.62 10.52
CA GLU A 32 -3.00 -7.49 9.71
C GLU A 32 -2.89 -7.25 8.19
N LEU A 33 -1.97 -6.39 7.73
CA LEU A 33 -1.80 -6.09 6.30
C LEU A 33 -1.43 -7.34 5.46
N GLU A 34 -0.82 -8.34 6.09
CA GLU A 34 -0.34 -9.56 5.47
C GLU A 34 -1.45 -10.49 4.96
N ASP A 35 -2.63 -10.42 5.57
CA ASP A 35 -3.76 -11.33 5.28
C ASP A 35 -5.08 -10.56 5.01
N GLY A 36 -5.00 -9.23 4.90
CA GLY A 36 -6.16 -8.35 4.88
C GLY A 36 -6.18 -7.34 3.73
N ASP A 37 -7.30 -6.62 3.69
CA ASP A 37 -7.46 -5.45 2.86
C ASP A 37 -7.25 -4.21 3.75
N CYS A 38 -6.43 -3.24 3.33
CA CYS A 38 -6.13 -2.02 4.07
C CYS A 38 -6.70 -0.79 3.35
N SER A 39 -7.30 0.13 4.11
CA SER A 39 -7.76 1.40 3.56
C SER A 39 -6.64 2.42 3.52
N ILE A 40 -6.48 3.09 2.39
CA ILE A 40 -5.52 4.18 2.21
C ILE A 40 -6.25 5.43 1.72
N ASP A 41 -5.86 6.57 2.26
CA ASP A 41 -6.29 7.88 1.79
C ASP A 41 -5.09 8.82 1.61
N ARG A 42 -5.33 10.06 1.17
CA ARG A 42 -4.25 11.03 0.96
C ARG A 42 -3.47 11.35 2.23
N GLY A 43 -4.14 11.45 3.37
CA GLY A 43 -3.51 11.69 4.66
C GLY A 43 -2.62 10.53 5.08
N THR A 44 -3.03 9.28 4.81
CA THR A 44 -2.15 8.11 4.97
C THR A 44 -0.89 8.26 4.13
N LEU A 45 -1.02 8.58 2.83
CA LEU A 45 0.13 8.74 1.93
C LEU A 45 1.08 9.88 2.36
N GLU A 46 0.54 11.02 2.78
CA GLU A 46 1.31 12.14 3.31
C GLU A 46 2.09 11.72 4.56
N THR A 47 1.42 11.03 5.49
CA THR A 47 2.05 10.52 6.72
C THR A 47 3.18 9.52 6.41
N LEU A 48 2.96 8.59 5.47
CA LEU A 48 3.99 7.62 5.05
C LEU A 48 5.19 8.30 4.38
N GLU A 49 4.95 9.36 3.60
CA GLU A 49 6.01 10.17 3.01
C GLU A 49 6.83 10.90 4.09
N GLU A 50 6.17 11.49 5.08
CA GLU A 50 6.83 12.16 6.20
C GLU A 50 7.66 11.18 7.06
N GLN A 51 7.22 9.92 7.17
CA GLN A 51 7.96 8.85 7.82
C GLN A 51 9.19 8.37 7.01
N GLY A 52 9.34 8.82 5.76
CA GLY A 52 10.46 8.45 4.90
C GLY A 52 10.31 7.08 4.25
N LEU A 53 9.06 6.62 4.03
CA LEU A 53 8.80 5.39 3.29
C LEU A 53 9.39 5.48 1.88
N ASP A 54 9.82 4.33 1.35
CA ASP A 54 10.39 4.21 0.01
C ASP A 54 9.43 4.81 -1.05
N ALA A 55 9.97 5.67 -1.92
CA ALA A 55 9.21 6.35 -2.96
C ALA A 55 8.52 5.37 -3.91
N ASP A 56 9.14 4.22 -4.19
CA ASP A 56 8.54 3.19 -5.04
C ASP A 56 7.27 2.60 -4.40
N VAL A 57 7.23 2.49 -3.07
CA VAL A 57 6.04 2.03 -2.34
C VAL A 57 4.95 3.08 -2.41
N LEU A 58 5.29 4.35 -2.16
CA LEU A 58 4.35 5.47 -2.23
C LEU A 58 3.72 5.59 -3.63
N ASP A 59 4.48 5.37 -4.70
CA ASP A 59 3.96 5.41 -6.07
C ASP A 59 2.95 4.28 -6.34
N VAL A 60 3.18 3.08 -5.79
CA VAL A 60 2.21 1.97 -5.89
C VAL A 60 0.91 2.31 -5.16
N LEU A 61 1.01 2.85 -3.94
CA LEU A 61 -0.16 3.25 -3.16
C LEU A 61 -0.91 4.44 -3.79
N ARG A 62 -0.18 5.40 -4.36
CA ARG A 62 -0.77 6.52 -5.14
C ARG A 62 -1.52 6.00 -6.37
N LEU A 63 -0.99 5.00 -7.06
CA LEU A 63 -1.66 4.40 -8.19
C LEU A 63 -2.94 3.65 -7.78
N ALA A 64 -2.92 3.02 -6.60
CA ALA A 64 -4.10 2.41 -6.00
C ALA A 64 -5.14 3.45 -5.57
N LEU A 65 -4.73 4.60 -5.03
CA LEU A 65 -5.66 5.68 -4.69
C LEU A 65 -6.27 6.34 -5.95
N GLY A 66 -5.42 6.69 -6.91
CA GLY A 66 -5.82 7.45 -8.10
C GLY A 66 -6.46 8.79 -7.72
N ASP A 67 -7.59 9.12 -8.37
CA ASP A 67 -8.35 10.34 -8.08
C ASP A 67 -9.37 10.17 -6.92
N ARG A 68 -9.42 9.00 -6.29
CA ARG A 68 -10.37 8.70 -5.20
C ARG A 68 -9.97 9.41 -3.91
N VAL A 69 -10.94 9.54 -3.00
CA VAL A 69 -10.71 10.05 -1.64
C VAL A 69 -10.07 8.97 -0.77
N GLU A 70 -10.51 7.73 -0.95
CA GLU A 70 -10.08 6.55 -0.22
C GLU A 70 -10.04 5.37 -1.22
N ALA A 71 -9.09 4.46 -1.04
CA ALA A 71 -9.00 3.21 -1.77
C ALA A 71 -8.67 2.06 -0.83
N LEU A 72 -9.17 0.87 -1.15
CA LEU A 72 -8.88 -0.34 -0.41
C LEU A 72 -7.84 -1.15 -1.19
N ILE A 73 -6.71 -1.45 -0.55
CA ILE A 73 -5.63 -2.26 -1.14
C ILE A 73 -5.63 -3.66 -0.57
N ARG A 74 -5.30 -4.65 -1.40
CA ARG A 74 -5.05 -6.04 -0.99
C ARG A 74 -3.61 -6.41 -1.27
N CYS A 75 -2.98 -7.07 -0.31
CA CYS A 75 -1.64 -7.61 -0.44
C CYS A 75 -1.71 -9.12 -0.69
N GLU A 76 -0.93 -9.63 -1.65
CA GLU A 76 -0.86 -11.06 -1.94
C GLU A 76 0.60 -11.50 -2.10
N ARG A 77 1.02 -12.50 -1.31
CA ARG A 77 2.34 -13.12 -1.47
C ARG A 77 2.35 -14.10 -2.64
N GLY A 78 3.32 -13.94 -3.53
CA GLY A 78 3.49 -14.75 -4.75
C GLY A 78 4.52 -15.87 -4.64
#